data_AF-A0A8T1WKC5-F1
#
_entry.id   AF-A0A8T1WKC5-F1
#
_cell.length_a   1.000
_cell.length_b   1.000
_cell.length_c   1.000
_cell.angle_alpha   90.00
_cell.angle_beta   90.00
_cell.angle_gamma   90.00
#
_symmetry.space_group_name_H-M   'P 1'
#
loop_
_entity.id
_entity.type
_entity.pdbx_description
1 polymer ?
#
loop_
_entity_poly.entity_id
_entity_poly.type
_entity_poly.pdbx_seq_one_letter_code
_entity_poly.pdbx_strand_id
1 'polypeptide(L)'
;MLKSIFAIVLAAVAVSSSQATCVDGEEEISVQGIDGYFCVAGESCAGPNSLGLCPDEQNGLEFGSYCELLETGVYGCKPYSGWDSLSSAEYDAPLNCTGNIAGESPVSVVDGDGTFCSASPVCSGTIAGNCPSSQDGLPTGSVCVIIETGVYGCVLP
;
A
#
# COMPACT_ATOMS: atom_id res chain seq x y z
N MET A 1 -61.12 -11.04 -0.75
CA MET A 1 -60.48 -11.70 -1.92
C MET A 1 -59.95 -10.55 -2.76
N LEU A 2 -58.67 -10.31 -3.01
CA LEU A 2 -57.51 -11.18 -3.19
C LEU A 2 -56.25 -10.34 -2.87
N LYS A 3 -55.27 -10.98 -2.22
CA LYS A 3 -53.95 -10.44 -1.87
C LYS A 3 -53.17 -10.06 -3.14
N SER A 4 -52.42 -8.96 -3.12
CA SER A 4 -51.30 -8.80 -4.05
C SER A 4 -50.18 -7.99 -3.38
N ILE A 5 -49.26 -8.72 -2.76
CA ILE A 5 -48.01 -8.23 -2.21
C ILE A 5 -46.99 -8.36 -3.35
N PHE A 6 -46.57 -7.24 -3.94
CA PHE A 6 -45.44 -7.21 -4.85
C PHE A 6 -44.16 -7.29 -4.01
N ALA A 7 -43.58 -8.48 -3.91
CA ALA A 7 -42.25 -8.67 -3.36
C ALA A 7 -41.23 -8.20 -4.41
N ILE A 8 -40.66 -7.01 -4.20
CA ILE A 8 -39.48 -6.55 -4.94
C ILE A 8 -38.30 -7.35 -4.39
N VAL A 9 -37.84 -8.33 -5.17
CA VAL A 9 -36.61 -9.08 -4.87
C VAL A 9 -35.44 -8.13 -5.10
N LEU A 10 -34.92 -7.57 -4.01
CA LEU A 10 -33.67 -6.83 -4.00
C LEU A 10 -32.54 -7.86 -4.18
N ALA A 11 -32.12 -8.10 -5.42
CA ALA A 11 -30.90 -8.85 -5.69
C ALA A 11 -29.72 -8.02 -5.19
N ALA A 12 -29.14 -8.42 -4.06
CA ALA A 12 -27.84 -7.94 -3.64
C ALA A 12 -26.83 -8.38 -4.69
N VAL A 13 -26.41 -7.46 -5.56
CA VAL A 13 -25.26 -7.66 -6.42
C VAL A 13 -24.06 -7.62 -5.49
N ALA A 14 -23.59 -8.79 -5.06
CA ALA A 14 -22.30 -8.89 -4.40
C ALA A 14 -21.25 -8.45 -5.42
N VAL A 15 -20.73 -7.23 -5.26
CA VAL A 15 -19.48 -6.85 -5.90
C VAL A 15 -18.40 -7.66 -5.19
N SER A 16 -18.18 -8.89 -5.65
CA SER A 16 -16.95 -9.59 -5.35
C SER A 16 -15.83 -8.77 -6.00
N SER A 17 -15.10 -8.01 -5.20
CA SER A 17 -13.75 -7.60 -5.57
C SER A 17 -12.95 -8.89 -5.72
N SER A 18 -12.95 -9.47 -6.91
CA SER A 18 -11.94 -10.45 -7.29
C SER A 18 -10.62 -9.70 -7.33
N GLN A 19 -9.97 -9.52 -6.17
CA GLN A 19 -8.53 -9.61 -6.13
C GLN A 19 -8.27 -11.01 -6.66
N ALA A 20 -7.89 -11.11 -7.93
CA ALA A 20 -7.49 -12.37 -8.51
C ALA A 20 -6.26 -12.80 -7.74
N THR A 21 -6.43 -13.71 -6.78
CA THR A 21 -5.31 -14.42 -6.17
C THR A 21 -4.54 -15.08 -7.30
N CYS A 22 -3.25 -14.79 -7.38
CA CYS A 22 -2.39 -15.32 -8.43
C CYS A 22 -2.48 -16.84 -8.49
N VAL A 23 -2.36 -17.41 -9.69
CA VAL A 23 -2.49 -18.87 -9.83
C VAL A 23 -1.28 -19.57 -9.24
N ASP A 24 -1.42 -20.86 -8.95
CA ASP A 24 -0.32 -21.67 -8.41
C ASP A 24 0.94 -21.54 -9.28
N GLY A 25 2.03 -21.06 -8.68
CA GLY A 25 3.32 -20.84 -9.35
C GLY A 25 3.59 -19.39 -9.76
N GLU A 26 2.67 -18.47 -9.51
CA GLU A 26 2.89 -17.02 -9.63
C GLU A 26 3.13 -16.38 -8.27
N GLU A 27 3.89 -15.29 -8.27
CA GLU A 27 4.13 -14.45 -7.09
C GLU A 27 3.33 -13.14 -7.20
N GLU A 28 2.84 -12.67 -6.06
CA GLU A 28 2.26 -11.33 -5.94
C GLU A 28 3.38 -10.29 -5.81
N ILE A 29 3.32 -9.24 -6.62
CA ILE A 29 4.26 -8.12 -6.57
C ILE A 29 3.53 -6.80 -6.76
N SER A 30 3.97 -5.76 -6.05
CA SER A 30 3.52 -4.39 -6.23
C SER A 30 4.27 -3.72 -7.38
N VAL A 31 3.56 -2.90 -8.16
CA VAL A 31 4.16 -2.00 -9.14
C VAL A 31 4.16 -0.58 -8.58
N GLN A 32 5.29 0.11 -8.66
CA GLN A 32 5.47 1.42 -8.05
C GLN A 32 4.39 2.39 -8.53
N GLY A 33 3.66 2.97 -7.57
CA GLY A 33 2.67 4.00 -7.82
C GLY A 33 1.34 3.53 -8.39
N ILE A 34 1.11 2.21 -8.41
CA ILE A 34 -0.18 1.63 -8.76
C ILE A 34 -0.69 0.85 -7.55
N ASP A 35 -1.94 1.15 -7.16
CA ASP A 35 -2.58 0.48 -6.03
C ASP A 35 -2.90 -0.98 -6.38
N GLY A 36 -2.54 -1.88 -5.45
CA GLY A 36 -2.82 -3.31 -5.55
C GLY A 36 -1.58 -4.16 -5.81
N TYR A 37 -1.85 -5.43 -6.09
CA TYR A 37 -0.84 -6.43 -6.39
C TYR A 37 -1.12 -7.05 -7.76
N PHE A 38 -0.05 -7.47 -8.39
CA PHE A 38 -0.05 -8.03 -9.73
C PHE A 38 0.67 -9.37 -9.72
N CYS A 39 0.28 -10.25 -10.64
CA CYS A 39 0.84 -11.59 -10.69
C CYS A 39 2.02 -11.65 -11.65
N VAL A 40 3.10 -12.29 -11.21
CA VAL A 40 4.28 -12.54 -12.03
C VAL A 40 4.64 -14.03 -12.01
N ALA A 41 4.86 -14.61 -13.19
CA ALA A 41 5.21 -16.01 -13.34
C ALA A 41 6.72 -16.21 -13.19
N GLY A 42 7.18 -16.44 -11.96
CA GLY A 42 8.59 -16.69 -11.63
C GLY A 42 9.10 -15.79 -10.51
N GLU A 43 10.42 -15.80 -10.32
CA GLU A 43 11.05 -15.04 -9.24
C GLU A 43 10.95 -13.54 -9.51
N SER A 44 10.29 -12.84 -8.60
CA SER A 44 9.95 -11.43 -8.75
C SER A 44 11.18 -10.50 -8.66
N CYS A 45 11.09 -9.35 -9.36
CA CYS A 45 12.03 -8.24 -9.22
C CYS A 45 11.78 -7.54 -7.88
N ALA A 46 12.39 -8.07 -6.82
CA ALA A 46 12.26 -7.54 -5.46
C ALA A 46 13.59 -7.62 -4.71
N GLY A 47 13.85 -6.63 -3.85
CA GLY A 47 15.02 -6.64 -2.98
C GLY A 47 16.34 -6.57 -3.79
N PRO A 48 17.23 -7.56 -3.68
CA PRO A 48 18.49 -7.57 -4.44
C PRO A 48 18.37 -8.19 -5.85
N ASN A 49 17.21 -8.72 -6.24
CA ASN A 49 17.07 -9.49 -7.49
C ASN A 49 16.91 -8.60 -8.73
N SER A 50 18.02 -8.20 -9.34
CA SER A 50 18.02 -7.36 -10.55
C SER A 50 17.62 -8.08 -11.84
N LEU A 51 17.53 -9.41 -11.81
CA LEU A 51 17.11 -10.25 -12.94
C LEU A 51 15.70 -10.81 -12.74
N GLY A 52 15.02 -10.38 -11.67
CA GLY A 52 13.67 -10.79 -11.38
C GLY A 52 12.68 -10.27 -12.42
N LEU A 53 11.53 -10.91 -12.45
CA LEU A 53 10.47 -10.60 -13.40
C LEU A 53 9.53 -9.54 -12.83
N CYS A 54 8.98 -8.74 -13.73
CA CYS A 54 7.91 -7.82 -13.43
C CYS A 54 6.64 -8.24 -14.19
N PRO A 55 5.46 -7.91 -13.65
CA PRO A 55 4.22 -8.31 -14.30
C PRO A 55 4.07 -7.75 -15.71
N ASP A 56 3.65 -8.63 -16.62
CA ASP A 56 3.20 -8.31 -17.97
C ASP A 56 1.80 -7.64 -17.94
N GLU A 57 1.22 -7.40 -19.12
CA GLU A 57 -0.07 -6.72 -19.26
C GLU A 57 -1.20 -7.48 -18.55
N GLN A 58 -1.92 -6.79 -17.67
CA GLN A 58 -3.07 -7.34 -16.97
C GLN A 58 -4.06 -6.24 -16.55
N ASN A 59 -5.19 -6.64 -15.97
CA ASN A 59 -6.19 -5.68 -15.50
C ASN A 59 -5.58 -4.76 -14.43
N GLY A 60 -5.60 -3.45 -14.69
CA GLY A 60 -4.95 -2.45 -13.82
C GLY A 60 -3.49 -2.14 -14.18
N LEU A 61 -2.91 -2.82 -15.17
CA LEU A 61 -1.54 -2.62 -15.65
C LEU A 61 -1.48 -2.85 -17.18
N GLU A 62 -2.09 -1.92 -17.93
CA GLU A 62 -2.34 -2.07 -19.39
C GLU A 62 -1.07 -2.31 -20.21
N PHE A 63 0.04 -1.69 -19.84
CA PHE A 63 1.31 -1.77 -20.58
C PHE A 63 2.34 -2.67 -19.88
N GLY A 64 1.97 -3.37 -18.82
CA GLY A 64 2.90 -4.13 -18.00
C GLY A 64 3.86 -3.24 -17.18
N SER A 65 4.95 -3.84 -16.72
CA SER A 65 5.96 -3.18 -15.90
C SER A 65 7.36 -3.75 -16.13
N TYR A 66 8.37 -3.04 -15.63
CA TYR A 66 9.77 -3.41 -15.81
C TYR A 66 10.58 -3.28 -14.52
N CYS A 67 11.66 -4.05 -14.43
CA CYS A 67 12.53 -4.09 -13.27
C CYS A 67 13.54 -2.94 -13.30
N GLU A 68 13.57 -2.13 -12.23
CA GLU A 68 14.51 -1.01 -12.06
C GLU A 68 14.92 -0.87 -10.59
N LEU A 69 16.07 -0.23 -10.33
CA LEU A 69 16.47 0.14 -8.99
C LEU A 69 15.59 1.31 -8.50
N LEU A 70 14.82 1.07 -7.44
CA LEU A 70 13.97 2.10 -6.84
C LEU A 70 14.78 3.06 -5.97
N GLU A 71 14.19 4.22 -5.67
CA GLU A 71 14.78 5.21 -4.77
C GLU A 71 15.04 4.68 -3.35
N THR A 72 14.30 3.65 -2.95
CA THR A 72 14.51 2.92 -1.69
C THR A 72 15.82 2.13 -1.66
N GLY A 73 16.55 2.03 -2.79
CA GLY A 73 17.82 1.33 -2.90
C GLY A 73 17.70 -0.18 -3.15
N VAL A 74 16.50 -0.67 -3.46
CA VAL A 74 16.22 -2.06 -3.82
C VAL A 74 15.58 -2.13 -5.20
N TYR A 75 15.71 -3.26 -5.89
CA TYR A 75 15.02 -3.52 -7.14
C TYR A 75 13.52 -3.69 -6.92
N GLY A 76 12.72 -3.18 -7.85
CA GLY A 76 11.27 -3.25 -7.86
C GLY A 76 10.69 -2.96 -9.25
N CYS A 77 9.38 -3.19 -9.40
CA CYS A 77 8.70 -3.01 -10.68
C CYS A 77 8.17 -1.59 -10.85
N LYS A 78 8.44 -0.98 -12.00
CA LYS A 78 7.88 0.31 -12.42
C LYS A 78 6.96 0.13 -13.63
N PRO A 79 5.86 0.89 -13.74
CA PRO A 79 4.94 0.71 -14.85
C PRO A 79 5.52 1.30 -16.14
N TYR A 80 5.13 0.73 -17.28
CA TYR A 80 5.27 1.44 -18.55
C TYR A 80 4.20 2.54 -18.66
N SER A 81 4.53 3.64 -19.34
CA SER A 81 3.57 4.71 -19.67
C SER A 81 2.90 4.50 -21.04
N GLY A 82 3.34 3.48 -21.78
CA GLY A 82 2.90 3.09 -23.12
C GLY A 82 3.78 1.95 -23.66
N TRP A 83 3.39 1.37 -24.80
CA TRP A 83 4.03 0.18 -25.39
C TRP A 83 5.54 0.27 -25.61
N ASP A 84 6.07 1.47 -25.82
CA ASP A 84 7.50 1.73 -26.04
C ASP A 84 8.03 2.84 -25.11
N SER A 85 7.34 3.14 -24.01
CA SER A 85 7.69 4.26 -23.13
C SER A 85 7.73 3.88 -21.66
N LEU A 86 8.87 4.14 -21.01
CA LEU A 86 9.01 4.01 -19.56
C LEU A 86 8.19 5.09 -18.86
N SER A 87 7.64 4.79 -17.68
CA SER A 87 7.12 5.86 -16.83
C SER A 87 8.28 6.68 -16.26
N SER A 88 8.22 8.00 -16.46
CA SER A 88 9.06 8.97 -15.75
C SER A 88 8.35 9.51 -14.52
N ALA A 89 7.28 8.83 -14.07
CA ALA A 89 6.60 9.20 -12.84
C ALA A 89 7.57 8.93 -11.69
N GLU A 90 8.05 10.02 -11.09
CA GLU A 90 8.71 9.97 -9.79
C GLU A 90 7.61 9.83 -8.76
N TYR A 91 7.70 8.77 -7.97
CA TYR A 91 6.81 8.54 -6.84
C TYR A 91 7.58 8.91 -5.60
N ASP A 92 7.00 9.74 -4.74
CA ASP A 92 7.67 10.18 -3.52
C ASP A 92 8.18 8.96 -2.75
N ALA A 93 9.50 8.86 -2.60
CA ALA A 93 10.10 7.87 -1.73
C ALA A 93 9.42 7.90 -0.35
N PRO A 94 9.32 6.74 0.33
CA PRO A 94 8.84 6.70 1.71
C PRO A 94 9.57 7.75 2.56
N LEU A 95 8.82 8.49 3.38
CA LEU A 95 9.34 9.58 4.21
C LEU A 95 10.67 9.19 4.89
N ASN A 96 11.73 9.94 4.60
CA ASN A 96 13.03 9.71 5.22
C ASN A 96 13.09 10.36 6.61
N CYS A 97 13.06 9.53 7.65
CA CYS A 97 13.12 9.97 9.04
C CYS A 97 14.54 10.01 9.64
N THR A 98 15.58 9.77 8.86
CA THR A 98 16.97 9.74 9.36
C THR A 98 17.34 11.08 10.01
N GLY A 99 17.74 11.04 11.29
CA GLY A 99 18.10 12.25 12.04
C GLY A 99 16.94 13.19 12.40
N ASN A 100 15.68 12.77 12.21
CA ASN A 100 14.53 13.55 12.61
C ASN A 100 14.35 13.53 14.15
N ILE A 101 14.08 14.69 14.73
CA ILE A 101 13.91 14.87 16.18
C ILE A 101 12.69 14.12 16.75
N ALA A 102 11.67 13.86 15.93
CA ALA A 102 10.49 13.09 16.30
C ALA A 102 10.76 11.57 16.31
N GLY A 103 11.87 11.14 15.72
CA GLY A 103 12.36 9.76 15.66
C GLY A 103 12.67 9.30 14.23
N GLU A 104 13.25 8.10 14.09
CA GLU A 104 13.77 7.61 12.81
C GLU A 104 12.83 6.65 12.08
N SER A 105 11.64 6.41 12.62
CA SER A 105 10.69 5.44 12.06
C SER A 105 9.49 6.13 11.42
N PRO A 106 9.17 5.84 10.14
CA PRO A 106 7.95 6.34 9.52
C PRO A 106 6.73 5.60 10.10
N VAL A 107 5.70 6.36 10.48
CA VAL A 107 4.45 5.85 11.06
C VAL A 107 3.26 6.60 10.46
N SER A 108 2.29 5.85 9.97
CA SER A 108 1.01 6.40 9.50
C SER A 108 0.08 6.71 10.68
N VAL A 109 -0.66 7.81 10.57
CA VAL A 109 -1.69 8.19 11.55
C VAL A 109 -3.05 7.96 10.90
N VAL A 110 -3.93 7.22 11.58
CA VAL A 110 -5.31 7.01 11.12
C VAL A 110 -6.00 8.36 10.98
N ASP A 111 -6.68 8.56 9.85
CA ASP A 111 -7.30 9.82 9.45
C ASP A 111 -6.33 11.02 9.35
N GLY A 112 -5.02 10.76 9.35
CA GLY A 112 -3.99 11.75 9.04
C GLY A 112 -3.65 11.77 7.55
N ASP A 113 -3.34 12.95 7.03
CA ASP A 113 -2.92 13.15 5.63
C ASP A 113 -1.44 12.79 5.42
N GLY A 114 -1.01 11.60 5.84
CA GLY A 114 0.30 11.08 5.48
C GLY A 114 1.00 10.21 6.52
N THR A 115 2.30 10.06 6.29
CA THR A 115 3.24 9.34 7.16
C THR A 115 4.09 10.36 7.89
N PHE A 116 4.42 10.10 9.15
CA PHE A 116 5.16 11.01 10.01
C PHE A 116 6.24 10.27 10.80
N CYS A 117 7.26 10.98 11.26
CA CYS A 117 8.36 10.35 11.98
C CYS A 117 8.01 10.12 13.46
N SER A 118 8.40 8.95 13.99
CA SER A 118 8.21 8.56 15.39
C SER A 118 9.41 7.80 15.94
N ALA A 119 9.55 7.83 17.27
CA ALA A 119 10.57 7.09 17.99
C ALA A 119 10.21 5.59 18.10
N SER A 120 11.21 4.72 18.03
CA SER A 120 11.00 3.30 18.32
C SER A 120 10.81 3.01 19.81
N PRO A 121 10.07 1.96 20.20
CA PRO A 121 9.25 1.11 19.33
C PRO A 121 7.97 1.84 18.89
N VAL A 122 7.57 1.65 17.64
CA VAL A 122 6.37 2.31 17.08
C VAL A 122 5.09 1.64 17.57
N CYS A 123 4.02 2.43 17.75
CA CYS A 123 2.69 1.94 18.05
C CYS A 123 2.09 1.24 16.81
N SER A 124 2.14 -0.09 16.78
CA SER A 124 1.66 -0.89 15.66
C SER A 124 1.36 -2.32 16.08
N GLY A 125 0.26 -2.88 15.58
CA GLY A 125 -0.09 -4.29 15.77
C GLY A 125 -0.37 -4.59 17.25
N THR A 126 0.48 -5.41 17.86
CA THR A 126 0.35 -5.78 19.29
C THR A 126 1.20 -4.90 20.21
N ILE A 127 1.87 -3.87 19.68
CA ILE A 127 2.83 -3.04 20.41
C ILE A 127 2.19 -1.70 20.79
N ALA A 128 1.99 -1.49 22.09
CA ALA A 128 1.72 -0.17 22.66
C ALA A 128 3.02 0.65 22.67
N GLY A 129 3.33 1.28 21.54
CA GLY A 129 4.56 2.02 21.30
C GLY A 129 4.37 3.54 21.25
N ASN A 130 5.35 4.23 20.67
CA ASN A 130 5.27 5.66 20.43
C ASN A 130 4.50 5.96 19.14
N CYS A 131 3.85 7.12 19.13
CA CYS A 131 3.25 7.71 17.95
C CYS A 131 4.00 8.96 17.53
N PRO A 132 3.88 9.40 16.27
CA PRO A 132 4.44 10.66 15.81
C PRO A 132 4.12 11.82 16.75
N SER A 133 5.17 12.51 17.20
CA SER A 133 5.05 13.75 17.98
C SER A 133 4.84 14.95 17.05
N SER A 134 4.59 16.13 17.64
CA SER A 134 4.36 17.38 16.88
C SER A 134 5.49 17.63 15.88
N GLN A 135 5.14 17.73 14.61
CA GLN A 135 6.05 18.02 13.50
C GLN A 135 5.30 18.70 12.35
N ASP A 136 6.01 19.02 11.27
CA ASP A 136 5.36 19.59 10.08
C ASP A 136 4.30 18.62 9.52
N GLY A 137 3.14 19.14 9.16
CA GLY A 137 1.96 18.35 8.77
C GLY A 137 1.23 17.62 9.92
N LEU A 138 1.76 17.60 11.14
CA LEU A 138 1.12 16.97 12.31
C LEU A 138 1.32 17.82 13.59
N PRO A 139 0.69 19.00 13.69
CA PRO A 139 0.98 19.98 14.75
C PRO A 139 0.57 19.53 16.16
N THR A 140 -0.39 18.62 16.27
CA THR A 140 -0.85 18.09 17.56
C THR A 140 -0.19 16.76 17.94
N GLY A 141 0.66 16.21 17.06
CA GLY A 141 1.10 14.83 17.18
C GLY A 141 -0.07 13.85 17.07
N SER A 142 0.15 12.64 17.56
CA SER A 142 -0.82 11.55 17.57
C SER A 142 -0.68 10.70 18.83
N VAL A 143 -1.71 9.91 19.13
CA VAL A 143 -1.81 9.09 20.34
C VAL A 143 -2.00 7.62 20.00
N CYS A 144 -1.37 6.74 20.78
CA CYS A 144 -1.45 5.30 20.59
C CYS A 144 -2.71 4.74 21.26
N VAL A 145 -3.59 4.14 20.46
CA VAL A 145 -4.84 3.53 20.92
C VAL A 145 -5.07 2.20 20.21
N ILE A 146 -6.04 1.41 20.69
CA ILE A 146 -6.57 0.29 19.92
C ILE A 146 -7.56 0.86 18.91
N ILE A 147 -7.27 0.73 17.63
CA ILE A 147 -8.12 1.22 16.52
C ILE A 147 -9.23 0.20 16.18
N GLU A 148 -10.12 0.55 15.25
CA GLU A 148 -11.31 -0.27 14.92
C GLU A 148 -10.99 -1.72 14.54
N THR A 149 -9.80 -1.96 13.98
CA THR A 149 -9.31 -3.31 13.61
C THR A 149 -8.83 -4.13 14.81
N GLY A 150 -8.87 -3.59 16.04
CA GLY A 150 -8.51 -4.29 17.27
C GLY A 150 -7.01 -4.38 17.55
N VAL A 151 -6.19 -3.63 16.81
CA VAL A 151 -4.73 -3.54 16.99
C VAL A 151 -4.32 -2.14 17.44
N TYR A 152 -3.12 -1.99 18.00
CA TYR A 152 -2.55 -0.69 18.30
C TYR A 152 -2.25 0.09 17.01
N GLY A 153 -2.65 1.36 16.99
CA GLY A 153 -2.37 2.31 15.93
C GLY A 153 -2.38 3.75 16.44
N CYS A 154 -1.80 4.65 15.66
CA CYS A 154 -1.74 6.07 15.99
C CYS A 154 -2.96 6.79 15.43
N VAL A 155 -3.64 7.57 16.26
CA VAL A 155 -4.78 8.41 15.85
C VAL A 155 -4.51 9.87 16.22
N LEU A 156 -5.20 10.80 15.58
CA LEU A 156 -5.22 12.20 16.02
C LEU A 156 -5.90 12.32 17.40
N PRO A 157 -5.42 13.21 18.29
CA PRO A 157 -5.97 13.40 19.63
C PRO A 157 -7.33 14.12 19.66
#